data_AF-A0A9D2LQH5-F1
#
_entry.id   AF-A0A9D2LQH5-F1
#
_cell.length_a   1.000
_cell.length_b   1.000
_cell.length_c   1.000
_cell.angle_alpha   90.00
_cell.angle_beta   90.00
_cell.angle_gamma   90.00
#
_symmetry.space_group_name_H-M   'P 1'
#
loop_
_entity.id
_entity.type
_entity.pdbx_description
1 polymer ?
#
loop_
_entity_poly.entity_id
_entity_poly.type
_entity_poly.pdbx_seq_one_letter_code
_entity_poly.pdbx_strand_id
1 'polypeptide(L)'
;TGFSWIGEYDITADELLSGAGGNTATKTEQAEKLILDLLADGKELASEDIVKDAAEAGISERTVQNAKRNMGGILGARRVGGQWYNFIKKKQPPEPAS
;
A
#
# COMPACT_ATOMS: atom_id res chain seq x y z
N THR A 1 11.93 -9.85 30.30
CA THR A 1 12.38 -9.06 29.13
C THR A 1 11.27 -9.14 28.10
N GLY A 2 10.35 -8.20 28.00
CA GLY A 2 10.50 -6.75 27.96
C GLY A 2 10.04 -6.34 26.55
N PHE A 3 8.86 -5.73 26.44
CA PHE A 3 8.27 -5.30 25.18
C PHE A 3 9.28 -4.47 24.36
N SER A 4 9.50 -4.83 23.09
CA SER A 4 10.35 -4.05 22.17
C SER A 4 9.51 -3.07 21.38
N TRP A 5 9.89 -1.81 21.43
CA TRP A 5 9.30 -0.75 20.64
C TRP A 5 9.85 -0.85 19.20
N ILE A 6 8.98 -1.11 18.22
CA ILE A 6 9.34 -1.42 16.83
C ILE A 6 9.23 -0.21 15.88
N GLY A 7 9.19 1.01 16.42
CA GLY A 7 9.11 2.24 15.64
C GLY A 7 8.03 3.19 16.14
N GLU A 8 8.14 4.43 15.68
CA GLU A 8 7.27 5.54 16.03
C GLU A 8 5.83 5.28 15.59
N TYR A 9 4.94 5.18 16.58
CA TYR A 9 3.51 5.16 16.35
C TYR A 9 3.03 6.61 16.24
N ASP A 10 2.85 7.08 15.01
CA ASP A 10 2.11 8.32 14.70
C ASP A 10 0.60 8.00 14.60
N ILE A 11 0.09 7.26 15.60
CA ILE A 11 -1.35 7.23 15.87
C ILE A 11 -1.61 8.46 16.73
N THR A 12 -2.30 9.41 16.15
CA THR A 12 -2.76 10.59 16.89
C THR A 12 -3.82 10.17 17.90
N ALA A 13 -3.89 10.84 19.05
CA ALA A 13 -4.88 10.51 20.09
C ALA A 13 -6.32 10.53 19.55
N ASP A 14 -6.59 11.35 18.53
CA ASP A 14 -7.84 11.40 17.79
C ASP A 14 -8.21 10.08 17.09
N GLU A 15 -7.23 9.34 16.54
CA GLU A 15 -7.47 8.04 15.86
C GLU A 15 -7.82 6.91 16.84
N LEU A 16 -7.43 7.03 18.12
CA LEU A 16 -7.85 6.09 19.18
C LEU A 16 -9.22 6.44 19.77
N LEU A 17 -9.60 7.73 19.76
CA LEU A 17 -10.83 8.24 20.35
C LEU A 17 -12.03 8.25 19.39
N SER A 18 -11.83 8.23 18.08
CA SER A 18 -12.94 8.18 17.11
C SER A 18 -13.51 6.77 16.97
N GLY A 19 -14.15 6.26 18.02
CA GLY A 19 -15.06 5.13 17.90
C GLY A 19 -16.18 5.49 16.92
N ALA A 20 -16.17 4.84 15.75
CA ALA A 20 -17.15 4.94 14.67
C ALA A 20 -17.16 6.27 13.86
N GLY A 21 -16.70 6.18 12.60
CA GLY A 21 -17.25 6.91 11.45
C GLY A 21 -17.07 8.42 11.42
N GLY A 22 -15.96 8.90 10.86
CA GLY A 22 -15.75 10.32 10.60
C GLY A 22 -14.85 10.59 9.40
N ASN A 23 -15.42 10.50 8.20
CA ASN A 23 -15.07 11.21 6.93
C ASN A 23 -13.61 11.54 6.56
N THR A 24 -12.63 10.88 7.14
CA THR A 24 -11.20 11.05 6.88
C THR A 24 -10.71 9.70 6.39
N ALA A 25 -10.26 9.62 5.13
CA ALA A 25 -9.71 8.37 4.60
C ALA A 25 -8.65 7.85 5.57
N THR A 26 -8.80 6.59 6.00
CA THR A 26 -7.87 5.94 6.91
C THR A 26 -6.45 6.02 6.35
N LYS A 27 -5.42 6.00 7.21
CA LYS A 27 -4.02 5.92 6.74
C LYS A 27 -3.82 4.78 5.72
N THR A 28 -4.60 3.69 5.83
CA THR A 28 -4.63 2.58 4.85
C THR A 28 -5.19 3.03 3.50
N GLU A 29 -6.33 3.70 3.44
CA GLU A 29 -6.90 4.21 2.19
C GLU A 29 -6.01 5.28 1.54
N GLN A 30 -5.31 6.09 2.34
CA GLN A 30 -4.29 7.02 1.84
C GLN A 30 -3.12 6.26 1.18
N ALA A 31 -2.66 5.18 1.82
CA ALA A 31 -1.63 4.32 1.26
C ALA A 31 -2.09 3.63 -0.03
N GLU A 32 -3.34 3.18 -0.10
CA GLU A 32 -3.91 2.59 -1.32
C GLU A 32 -3.87 3.57 -2.50
N LYS A 33 -4.30 4.83 -2.28
CA LYS A 33 -4.23 5.88 -3.30
C LYS A 33 -2.80 6.16 -3.74
N LEU A 34 -1.88 6.33 -2.79
CA LEU A 34 -0.47 6.58 -3.09
C LEU A 34 0.14 5.46 -3.93
N ILE A 35 -0.14 4.19 -3.59
CA ILE A 35 0.36 3.05 -4.37
C ILE A 35 -0.21 3.04 -5.78
N LEU A 36 -1.50 3.36 -5.97
CA LEU A 36 -2.12 3.46 -7.28
C LEU A 36 -1.49 4.59 -8.13
N ASP A 37 -1.23 5.75 -7.52
CA ASP A 37 -0.62 6.89 -8.20
C ASP A 37 0.84 6.61 -8.59
N LEU A 38 1.60 5.92 -7.72
CA LEU A 38 2.97 5.50 -8.02
C LEU A 38 3.04 4.49 -9.18
N LEU A 39 2.07 3.57 -9.25
CA LEU A 39 2.00 2.51 -10.25
C LEU A 39 1.13 2.87 -11.47
N ALA A 40 0.61 4.09 -11.52
CA ALA A 40 -0.17 4.59 -12.64
C ALA A 40 0.64 4.55 -13.95
N ASP A 41 -0.05 4.69 -15.07
CA ASP A 41 0.52 4.61 -16.43
C ASP A 41 1.22 3.29 -16.76
N GLY A 42 0.93 2.23 -15.98
CA GLY A 42 1.51 0.91 -16.18
C GLY A 42 2.95 0.78 -15.69
N LYS A 43 3.39 1.66 -14.79
CA LYS A 43 4.68 1.56 -14.12
C LYS A 43 4.74 0.31 -13.24
N GLU A 44 5.96 -0.17 -13.06
CA GLU A 44 6.29 -1.26 -12.14
C GLU A 44 7.38 -0.75 -11.20
N LEU A 45 7.15 -0.83 -9.89
CA LEU A 45 8.06 -0.31 -8.88
C LEU A 45 8.43 -1.37 -7.85
N ALA A 46 9.64 -1.26 -7.32
CA ALA A 46 10.09 -2.12 -6.24
C ALA A 46 9.20 -1.95 -5.00
N SER A 47 9.02 -3.04 -4.26
CA SER A 47 8.33 -2.98 -2.97
C SER A 47 9.00 -2.01 -2.00
N GLU A 48 10.33 -1.93 -2.01
CA GLU A 48 11.11 -1.04 -1.13
C GLU A 48 10.94 0.43 -1.52
N ASP A 49 10.94 0.76 -2.82
CA ASP A 49 10.70 2.12 -3.30
C ASP A 49 9.31 2.60 -2.87
N ILE A 50 8.28 1.78 -3.06
CA ILE A 50 6.90 2.10 -2.61
C ILE A 50 6.84 2.37 -1.11
N VAL A 51 7.58 1.60 -0.29
CA VAL A 51 7.62 1.80 1.16
C VAL A 51 8.35 3.11 1.49
N LYS A 52 9.41 3.44 0.76
CA LYS A 52 10.15 4.69 0.93
C LYS A 52 9.28 5.91 0.60
N ASP A 53 8.61 5.92 -0.56
CA ASP A 53 7.69 6.98 -0.95
C ASP A 53 6.54 7.15 0.07
N ALA A 54 6.01 6.03 0.57
CA ALA A 54 4.99 6.05 1.61
C ALA A 54 5.51 6.62 2.94
N ALA A 55 6.74 6.26 3.33
CA ALA A 55 7.37 6.80 4.53
C ALA A 55 7.60 8.31 4.43
N GLU A 56 8.01 8.82 3.25
CA GLU A 56 8.11 10.26 2.97
C GLU A 56 6.74 10.96 3.07
N ALA A 57 5.65 10.24 2.81
CA ALA A 57 4.27 10.70 3.03
C ALA A 57 3.74 10.48 4.46
N GLY A 58 4.57 10.02 5.41
CA GLY A 58 4.15 9.76 6.80
C GLY A 58 3.25 8.53 6.96
N ILE A 59 3.43 7.51 6.10
CA ILE A 59 2.69 6.24 6.11
C ILE A 59 3.64 5.11 6.51
N SER A 60 3.27 4.38 7.57
CA SER A 60 4.08 3.26 8.05
C SER A 60 4.11 2.08 7.07
N GLU A 61 5.21 1.31 7.09
CA GLU A 61 5.31 0.08 6.30
C GLU A 61 4.15 -0.89 6.57
N ARG A 62 3.73 -1.04 7.83
CA ARG A 62 2.58 -1.88 8.20
C ARG A 62 1.31 -1.45 7.46
N THR A 63 1.08 -0.15 7.36
CA THR A 63 -0.06 0.43 6.63
C THR A 63 0.06 0.14 5.14
N VAL A 64 1.25 0.29 4.55
CA VAL A 64 1.52 -0.08 3.14
C VAL A 64 1.23 -1.56 2.89
N GLN A 65 1.63 -2.46 3.79
CA GLN A 65 1.37 -3.90 3.66
C GLN A 65 -0.12 -4.23 3.74
N ASN A 66 -0.86 -3.56 4.63
CA ASN A 66 -2.31 -3.69 4.72
C ASN A 66 -2.99 -3.20 3.42
N ALA A 67 -2.58 -2.05 2.90
CA ALA A 67 -3.08 -1.52 1.63
C ALA A 67 -2.81 -2.47 0.45
N LYS A 68 -1.59 -3.00 0.33
CA LYS A 68 -1.25 -4.02 -0.69
C LYS A 68 -2.13 -5.27 -0.58
N ARG A 69 -2.42 -5.75 0.64
CA ARG A 69 -3.31 -6.89 0.88
C ARG A 69 -4.74 -6.59 0.46
N ASN A 70 -5.28 -5.43 0.82
CA ASN A 70 -6.63 -4.99 0.42
C ASN A 70 -6.75 -4.92 -1.11
N MET A 71 -5.71 -4.44 -1.78
CA MET A 71 -5.67 -4.29 -3.23
C MET A 71 -5.23 -5.56 -3.98
N GLY A 72 -5.23 -6.75 -3.36
CA GLY A 72 -4.77 -7.99 -4.00
C GLY A 72 -5.52 -8.36 -5.30
N GLY A 73 -6.74 -7.85 -5.50
CA GLY A 73 -7.48 -7.97 -6.75
C GLY A 73 -6.95 -7.10 -7.89
N ILE A 74 -6.37 -5.95 -7.57
CA ILE A 74 -5.92 -4.91 -8.51
C ILE A 74 -4.42 -4.98 -8.77
N LEU A 75 -3.64 -5.25 -7.72
CA LEU A 75 -2.18 -5.31 -7.81
C LEU A 75 -1.70 -6.71 -8.19
N GLY A 76 -0.70 -6.74 -9.06
CA GLY A 76 0.16 -7.88 -9.30
C GLY A 76 1.51 -7.64 -8.64
N ALA A 77 2.19 -8.73 -8.31
CA ALA A 77 3.57 -8.71 -7.87
C ALA A 77 4.36 -9.75 -8.65
N ARG A 78 5.56 -9.40 -9.09
CA ARG A 78 6.53 -10.36 -9.62
C ARG A 78 7.88 -10.20 -8.96
N ARG A 79 8.64 -11.28 -8.95
CA ARG A 79 10.01 -11.26 -8.46
C ARG A 79 10.97 -11.13 -9.64
N VAL A 80 11.83 -10.13 -9.60
CA VAL A 80 12.91 -9.93 -10.58
C VAL A 80 14.22 -9.97 -9.81
N GLY A 81 14.96 -11.07 -9.96
CA GLY A 81 16.14 -11.35 -9.13
C GLY A 81 15.77 -11.51 -7.65
N GLY A 82 16.44 -10.75 -6.78
CA GLY A 82 16.21 -10.75 -5.34
C GLY A 82 14.99 -9.94 -4.88
N GLN A 83 14.47 -9.05 -5.73
CA GLN A 83 13.55 -7.98 -5.34
C GLN A 83 12.13 -8.23 -5.86
N TRP A 84 11.15 -7.80 -5.06
CA TRP A 84 9.74 -7.83 -5.43
C TRP A 84 9.34 -6.51 -6.07
N TYR A 85 8.66 -6.61 -7.19
CA TYR A 85 8.10 -5.49 -7.92
C TYR A 85 6.58 -5.59 -7.95
N ASN A 86 5.91 -4.45 -7.86
CA ASN A 86 4.46 -4.32 -7.85
C ASN A 86 4.02 -3.54 -9.08
N PHE A 87 2.87 -3.90 -9.63
CA PHE A 87 2.28 -3.26 -10.79
C PHE A 87 0.75 -3.39 -10.73
N ILE A 88 0.04 -2.52 -11.44
CA ILE A 88 -1.41 -2.64 -11.61
C ILE A 88 -1.71 -3.71 -12.67
N LYS A 89 -2.55 -4.70 -12.32
CA LYS A 89 -3.03 -5.70 -13.29
C LYS A 89 -3.81 -4.99 -14.39
N LYS A 90 -3.39 -5.17 -15.63
CA LYS A 90 -4.20 -4.75 -16.78
C LYS A 90 -5.46 -5.60 -16.83
N LYS A 91 -6.63 -5.00 -17.08
CA LYS A 91 -7.80 -5.77 -17.52
C LYS A 91 -7.40 -6.48 -18.81
N GLN A 92 -7.32 -7.80 -18.76
CA GLN A 92 -7.12 -8.62 -19.95
C GLN A 92 -8.31 -8.33 -20.89
N PRO A 93 -8.08 -7.87 -22.14
CA PRO A 93 -9.17 -7.79 -23.10
C PRO A 93 -9.71 -9.22 -23.30
N PRO A 94 -11.03 -9.40 -23.52
CA PRO A 94 -11.59 -10.72 -23.77
C PRO A 94 -10.83 -11.34 -24.95
N GLU A 95 -10.35 -12.58 -24.78
CA GLU A 95 -9.73 -13.31 -25.88
C GLU A 95 -10.71 -13.34 -27.07
N PRO A 96 -10.25 -13.08 -28.32
CA PRO A 96 -11.11 -13.24 -29.47
C PRO A 96 -11.56 -14.70 -29.52
N ALA A 97 -12.87 -14.93 -29.40
CA ALA A 97 -13.46 -16.24 -29.62
C ALA A 97 -13.04 -16.72 -31.02
N SER A 98 -12.30 -17.83 -31.07
CA SER A 98 -11.94 -18.52 -32.32
C SER A 98 -13.11 -19.32 -32.86
#